data_AF-A0A1M6EX40-F1
#
_entry.id   AF-A0A1M6EX40-F1
#
_cell.length_a   1.000
_cell.length_b   1.000
_cell.length_c   1.000
_cell.angle_alpha   90.00
_cell.angle_beta   90.00
_cell.angle_gamma   90.00
#
_symmetry.space_group_name_H-M   'P 1'
#
loop_
_entity.id
_entity.type
_entity.pdbx_description
1 polymer ?
#
loop_
_entity_poly.entity_id
_entity_poly.type
_entity_poly.pdbx_seq_one_letter_code
_entity_poly.pdbx_strand_id
1 'polypeptide(L)'
;MPEPNLPFRWDVENDRLGTLTEHADPDRSHVDDLTACAAKVLARGGDRDLYFVGRSPDSVHDLLRGILADTPHRDRLHRLPLSLFGRDGDALTAAERAQLRANLTAQGITPARIAGGGRAAVFCDLVAAGSTFENLHRELRAWSADDRTDWNRVRARLRYLGIVARGKTSPNTWRWQQHAPWVGDLSPRAVRNVSVPGWLWSLLGDHQPKTEPSFRRDRWADPEVTRPRRDDRTRAALSLARALYEQGRTPRVRAAFHTALTAEPAFRDPWLRTLAHDIRP
;
A
#
# COMPACT_ATOMS: atom_id res chain seq x y z
N MET A 1 -7.87 12.44 21.94
CA MET A 1 -6.89 12.39 20.82
C MET A 1 -6.98 13.70 20.06
N PRO A 2 -5.89 14.20 19.44
CA PRO A 2 -5.96 15.34 18.53
C PRO A 2 -6.82 15.03 17.31
N GLU A 3 -7.23 16.08 16.59
CA GLU A 3 -7.92 15.93 15.28
C GLU A 3 -6.97 15.29 14.26
N PRO A 4 -7.44 14.36 13.41
CA PRO A 4 -6.61 13.80 12.35
C PRO A 4 -6.21 14.87 11.34
N ASN A 5 -4.94 14.90 10.99
CA ASN A 5 -4.37 15.78 9.98
C ASN A 5 -3.76 14.91 8.88
N LEU A 6 -4.54 14.68 7.82
CA LEU A 6 -4.17 13.79 6.71
C LEU A 6 -3.82 14.62 5.47
N PRO A 7 -2.85 14.18 4.65
CA PRO A 7 -2.57 14.84 3.39
C PRO A 7 -3.80 14.95 2.50
N PHE A 8 -3.93 16.07 1.78
CA PHE A 8 -4.91 16.22 0.74
C PHE A 8 -4.82 15.06 -0.25
N ARG A 9 -5.97 14.49 -0.62
CA ARG A 9 -6.05 13.41 -1.59
C ARG A 9 -6.81 13.85 -2.82
N TRP A 10 -6.14 13.74 -3.95
CA TRP A 10 -6.80 13.84 -5.24
C TRP A 10 -7.66 12.61 -5.49
N ASP A 11 -8.90 12.83 -5.90
CA ASP A 11 -9.77 11.79 -6.39
C ASP A 11 -9.50 11.59 -7.89
N VAL A 12 -8.64 10.63 -8.22
CA VAL A 12 -8.21 10.36 -9.60
C VAL A 12 -9.30 9.69 -10.45
N GLU A 13 -10.37 9.23 -9.82
CA GLU A 13 -11.48 8.55 -10.49
C GLU A 13 -12.53 9.53 -10.98
N ASN A 14 -12.56 10.72 -10.39
CA ASN A 14 -13.48 11.78 -10.73
C ASN A 14 -13.07 12.50 -12.01
N ASP A 15 -14.02 12.68 -12.93
CA ASP A 15 -13.79 13.38 -14.20
C ASP A 15 -13.57 14.90 -14.03
N ARG A 16 -13.68 15.42 -12.80
CA ARG A 16 -13.48 16.85 -12.46
C ARG A 16 -12.02 17.28 -12.31
N LEU A 17 -11.05 16.45 -12.69
CA LEU A 17 -9.63 16.86 -12.71
C LEU A 17 -9.36 17.93 -13.78
N GLY A 18 -10.21 18.03 -14.81
CA GLY A 18 -10.12 19.05 -15.85
C GLY A 18 -8.74 19.10 -16.50
N THR A 19 -8.21 20.31 -16.68
CA THR A 19 -6.91 20.55 -17.34
C THR A 19 -5.70 20.05 -16.53
N LEU A 20 -5.88 19.59 -15.28
CA LEU A 20 -4.77 19.12 -14.44
C LEU A 20 -4.09 17.86 -14.98
N THR A 21 -4.78 17.09 -15.83
CA THR A 21 -4.29 15.84 -16.44
C THR A 21 -3.98 15.95 -17.93
N GLU A 22 -4.19 17.12 -18.54
CA GLU A 22 -4.10 17.29 -20.00
C GLU A 22 -2.66 17.52 -20.51
N HIS A 23 -1.71 17.78 -19.61
CA HIS A 23 -0.38 18.29 -19.97
C HIS A 23 0.72 17.24 -20.07
N ALA A 24 0.43 15.96 -19.80
CA ALA A 24 1.43 14.90 -19.89
C ALA A 24 0.83 13.62 -20.48
N ASP A 25 1.44 13.08 -21.54
CA ASP A 25 1.21 11.70 -21.95
C ASP A 25 2.12 10.80 -21.09
N PRO A 26 1.59 10.08 -20.09
CA PRO A 26 2.41 9.29 -19.20
C PRO A 26 3.01 8.09 -19.93
N ASP A 27 4.26 7.76 -19.63
CA ASP A 27 4.87 6.52 -20.10
C ASP A 27 4.11 5.30 -19.55
N ARG A 28 3.62 4.45 -20.46
CA ARG A 28 2.86 3.23 -20.14
C ARG A 28 3.66 1.95 -20.39
N SER A 29 4.95 2.05 -20.71
CA SER A 29 5.83 0.91 -20.99
C SER A 29 5.89 -0.11 -19.85
N HIS A 30 5.64 0.34 -18.62
CA HIS A 30 5.72 -0.47 -17.41
C HIS A 30 4.40 -1.15 -16.99
N VAL A 31 3.30 -0.93 -17.72
CA VAL A 31 1.97 -1.41 -17.34
C VAL A 31 1.90 -2.94 -17.24
N ASP A 32 2.61 -3.68 -18.09
CA ASP A 32 2.53 -5.15 -18.10
C ASP A 32 3.19 -5.75 -16.84
N ASP A 33 4.40 -5.30 -16.48
CA ASP A 33 5.06 -5.71 -15.24
C ASP A 33 4.32 -5.22 -13.99
N LEU A 34 3.74 -4.01 -14.05
CA LEU A 34 2.90 -3.47 -12.98
C LEU A 34 1.61 -4.30 -12.81
N THR A 35 1.00 -4.76 -13.90
CA THR A 35 -0.19 -5.63 -13.89
C THR A 35 0.13 -6.97 -13.23
N ALA A 36 1.26 -7.58 -13.59
CA ALA A 36 1.71 -8.80 -12.93
C ALA A 36 2.01 -8.58 -11.44
N CYS A 37 2.59 -7.44 -11.07
CA CYS A 37 2.81 -7.06 -9.67
C CYS A 37 1.48 -6.93 -8.91
N ALA A 38 0.53 -6.17 -9.46
CA ALA A 38 -0.79 -5.93 -8.90
C ALA A 38 -1.56 -7.23 -8.64
N ALA A 39 -1.55 -8.17 -9.59
CA ALA A 39 -2.21 -9.46 -9.43
C ALA A 39 -1.63 -10.25 -8.25
N LYS A 40 -0.29 -10.27 -8.13
CA LYS A 40 0.41 -10.93 -7.03
C LYS A 40 0.15 -10.24 -5.70
N VAL A 41 0.11 -8.91 -5.68
CA VAL A 41 -0.20 -8.13 -4.49
C VAL A 41 -1.59 -8.49 -3.97
N LEU A 42 -2.59 -8.49 -4.85
CA LEU A 42 -3.97 -8.83 -4.49
C LEU A 42 -4.08 -10.29 -4.01
N ALA A 43 -3.55 -11.25 -4.78
CA ALA A 43 -3.59 -12.66 -4.43
C ALA A 43 -2.89 -12.97 -3.09
N ARG A 44 -1.72 -12.33 -2.84
CA ARG A 44 -0.90 -12.61 -1.65
C ARG A 44 -1.35 -11.83 -0.41
N GLY A 45 -2.04 -10.70 -0.58
CA GLY A 45 -2.73 -10.01 0.52
C GLY A 45 -3.85 -10.86 1.13
N GLY A 46 -4.50 -11.67 0.28
CA GLY A 46 -5.58 -12.54 0.69
C GLY A 46 -6.91 -11.78 0.87
N ASP A 47 -7.90 -12.46 1.43
CA ASP A 47 -9.22 -11.89 1.73
C ASP A 47 -9.15 -10.91 2.94
N ARG A 48 -8.43 -9.79 2.80
CA ARG A 48 -8.16 -8.77 3.85
C ARG A 48 -8.35 -7.34 3.35
N ASP A 49 -8.26 -6.36 4.25
CA ASP A 49 -8.12 -4.95 3.89
C ASP A 49 -6.65 -4.68 3.56
N LEU A 50 -6.41 -4.08 2.39
CA LEU A 50 -5.07 -3.87 1.84
C LEU A 50 -4.69 -2.39 1.92
N TYR A 51 -3.74 -2.09 2.81
CA TYR A 51 -3.22 -0.76 3.06
C TYR A 51 -1.88 -0.58 2.34
N PHE A 52 -1.88 0.27 1.31
CA PHE A 52 -0.69 0.70 0.57
C PHE A 52 0.04 1.77 1.37
N VAL A 53 1.16 1.38 1.98
CA VAL A 53 1.92 2.22 2.91
C VAL A 53 2.84 3.16 2.15
N GLY A 54 2.76 4.44 2.49
CA GLY A 54 3.50 5.49 1.81
C GLY A 54 3.01 5.72 0.39
N ARG A 55 3.89 6.29 -0.43
CA ARG A 55 3.60 6.74 -1.81
C ARG A 55 4.26 5.90 -2.89
N SER A 56 5.18 5.00 -2.49
CA SER A 56 5.92 4.17 -3.41
C SER A 56 5.03 3.15 -4.15
N PRO A 57 4.05 2.50 -3.49
CA PRO A 57 3.19 1.54 -4.17
C PRO A 57 1.91 2.16 -4.77
N ASP A 58 1.80 3.49 -4.87
CA ASP A 58 0.60 4.19 -5.37
C ASP A 58 0.18 3.73 -6.77
N SER A 59 1.11 3.53 -7.70
CA SER A 59 0.76 3.03 -9.03
C SER A 59 0.16 1.63 -9.04
N VAL A 60 0.55 0.77 -8.10
CA VAL A 60 -0.09 -0.54 -7.93
C VAL A 60 -1.52 -0.35 -7.42
N HIS A 61 -1.71 0.57 -6.46
CA HIS A 61 -3.03 0.93 -5.96
C HIS A 61 -3.93 1.49 -7.07
N ASP A 62 -3.46 2.47 -7.84
CA ASP A 62 -4.26 3.16 -8.87
C ASP A 62 -4.68 2.21 -10.00
N LEU A 63 -3.77 1.34 -10.44
CA LEU A 63 -4.07 0.28 -11.39
C LEU A 63 -5.13 -0.70 -10.83
N LEU A 64 -4.98 -1.13 -9.57
CA LEU A 64 -5.93 -2.03 -8.92
C LEU A 64 -7.30 -1.41 -8.72
N ARG A 65 -7.38 -0.10 -8.42
CA ARG A 65 -8.65 0.63 -8.32
C ARG A 65 -9.42 0.59 -9.65
N GLY A 66 -8.71 0.70 -10.77
CA GLY A 66 -9.28 0.55 -12.11
C GLY A 66 -9.77 -0.88 -12.40
N ILE A 67 -8.93 -1.87 -12.10
CA ILE A 67 -9.24 -3.30 -12.31
C ILE A 67 -10.45 -3.74 -11.49
N LEU A 68 -10.52 -3.29 -10.24
CA LEU A 68 -11.55 -3.68 -9.28
C LEU A 68 -12.76 -2.75 -9.28
N ALA A 69 -12.83 -1.78 -10.19
CA ALA A 69 -13.82 -0.69 -10.17
C ALA A 69 -15.26 -1.17 -9.95
N ASP A 70 -15.61 -2.29 -10.58
CA ASP A 70 -16.97 -2.86 -10.59
C ASP A 70 -17.10 -4.05 -9.62
N THR A 71 -16.21 -4.16 -8.63
CA THR A 71 -16.21 -5.25 -7.64
C THR A 71 -16.30 -4.71 -6.22
N PRO A 72 -16.87 -5.47 -5.27
CA PRO A 72 -16.87 -5.08 -3.86
C PRO A 72 -15.46 -5.07 -3.24
N HIS A 73 -14.45 -5.59 -3.95
CA HIS A 73 -13.08 -5.58 -3.48
C HIS A 73 -12.40 -4.22 -3.61
N ARG A 74 -12.97 -3.29 -4.40
CA ARG A 74 -12.49 -1.90 -4.49
C ARG A 74 -12.44 -1.20 -3.14
N ASP A 75 -13.46 -1.40 -2.31
CA ASP A 75 -13.63 -0.73 -1.02
C ASP A 75 -12.62 -1.21 0.05
N ARG A 76 -11.81 -2.20 -0.30
CA ARG A 76 -10.81 -2.82 0.57
C ARG A 76 -9.40 -2.35 0.25
N LEU A 77 -9.24 -1.53 -0.79
CA LEU A 77 -7.99 -0.90 -1.15
C LEU A 77 -7.91 0.45 -0.45
N HIS A 78 -6.88 0.62 0.38
CA HIS A 78 -6.68 1.83 1.15
C HIS A 78 -5.28 2.37 0.89
N ARG A 79 -5.17 3.66 0.57
CA ARG A 79 -3.89 4.37 0.68
C ARG A 79 -3.64 4.72 2.14
N LEU A 80 -2.44 4.45 2.62
CA LEU A 80 -1.96 4.80 3.94
C LEU A 80 -0.76 5.76 3.79
N PRO A 81 -0.98 7.08 3.72
CA PRO A 81 0.10 8.05 3.71
C PRO A 81 0.81 7.93 5.05
N LEU A 82 2.00 7.34 5.00
CA LEU A 82 2.84 7.11 6.16
C LEU A 82 4.26 6.89 5.67
N SER A 83 5.20 7.61 6.26
CA SER A 83 6.61 7.30 6.12
C SER A 83 7.23 7.24 7.50
N LEU A 84 7.65 6.05 7.87
CA LEU A 84 8.43 5.75 9.08
C LEU A 84 9.77 5.14 8.65
N PHE A 85 10.39 5.70 7.62
CA PHE A 85 11.58 5.12 7.03
C PHE A 85 12.80 5.32 7.95
N GLY A 86 13.62 4.29 8.09
CA GLY A 86 14.83 4.34 8.90
C GLY A 86 14.49 4.60 10.37
N ARG A 87 15.00 5.71 10.91
CA ARG A 87 14.82 6.12 12.31
C ARG A 87 13.64 7.05 12.54
N ASP A 88 12.80 7.29 11.54
CA ASP A 88 11.64 8.20 11.66
C ASP A 88 10.61 7.72 12.71
N GLY A 89 10.61 6.43 13.06
CA GLY A 89 9.78 5.89 14.14
C GLY A 89 10.46 5.83 15.51
N ASP A 90 11.71 6.27 15.64
CA ASP A 90 12.45 6.23 16.90
C ASP A 90 12.14 7.47 17.75
N ALA A 91 12.10 7.28 19.07
CA ALA A 91 11.98 8.36 20.06
C ALA A 91 10.82 9.36 19.79
N LEU A 92 9.68 8.89 19.28
CA LEU A 92 8.49 9.73 19.10
C LEU A 92 8.09 10.36 20.44
N THR A 93 7.91 11.68 20.44
CA THR A 93 7.33 12.42 21.56
C THR A 93 5.88 11.98 21.80
N ALA A 94 5.34 12.29 22.98
CA ALA A 94 3.94 12.02 23.29
C ALA A 94 2.97 12.68 22.30
N ALA A 95 3.28 13.91 21.86
CA ALA A 95 2.48 14.65 20.89
C ALA A 95 2.54 14.00 19.49
N GLU A 96 3.74 13.66 19.00
CA GLU A 96 3.90 12.96 17.71
C GLU A 96 3.17 11.62 17.71
N ARG A 97 3.29 10.84 18.79
CA ARG A 97 2.58 9.57 18.94
C ARG A 97 1.07 9.75 18.96
N ALA A 98 0.57 10.73 19.69
CA ALA A 98 -0.86 11.04 19.73
C ALA A 98 -1.39 11.44 18.34
N GLN A 99 -0.64 12.26 17.60
CA GLN A 99 -1.02 12.66 16.23
C GLN A 99 -0.96 11.48 15.25
N LEU A 100 0.08 10.64 15.32
CA LEU A 100 0.18 9.41 14.51
C LEU A 100 -1.03 8.51 14.74
N ARG A 101 -1.40 8.27 16.00
CA ARG A 101 -2.58 7.44 16.35
C ARG A 101 -3.89 8.06 15.89
N ALA A 102 -4.05 9.38 15.98
CA ALA A 102 -5.21 10.07 15.42
C ALA A 102 -5.31 9.88 13.90
N ASN A 103 -4.19 10.06 13.18
CA ASN A 103 -4.12 9.86 11.74
C ASN A 103 -4.39 8.41 11.33
N LEU A 104 -3.84 7.41 12.05
CA LEU A 104 -4.11 5.99 11.83
C LEU A 104 -5.58 5.63 12.10
N THR A 105 -6.15 6.17 13.18
CA THR A 105 -7.57 5.97 13.53
C THR A 105 -8.49 6.47 12.42
N ALA A 106 -8.20 7.64 11.84
CA ALA A 106 -8.96 8.18 10.72
C ALA A 106 -8.89 7.33 9.44
N GLN A 107 -7.84 6.48 9.30
CA GLN A 107 -7.73 5.48 8.23
C GLN A 107 -8.33 4.12 8.62
N GLY A 108 -9.01 4.03 9.77
CA GLY A 108 -9.59 2.79 10.28
C GLY A 108 -8.55 1.80 10.82
N ILE A 109 -7.37 2.27 11.23
CA ILE A 109 -6.31 1.44 11.81
C ILE A 109 -6.24 1.71 13.31
N THR A 110 -6.74 0.77 14.11
CA THR A 110 -6.57 0.74 15.56
C THR A 110 -6.34 -0.70 16.03
N PRO A 111 -5.62 -0.95 17.14
CA PRO A 111 -5.50 -2.27 17.74
C PRO A 111 -6.86 -2.95 17.96
N ALA A 112 -7.80 -2.23 18.58
CA ALA A 112 -9.14 -2.73 18.88
C ALA A 112 -9.89 -3.16 17.60
N ARG A 113 -9.83 -2.37 16.51
CA ARG A 113 -10.50 -2.71 15.24
C ARG A 113 -9.87 -3.92 14.57
N ILE A 114 -8.53 -4.01 14.59
CA ILE A 114 -7.80 -5.16 14.04
C ILE A 114 -8.15 -6.43 14.82
N ALA A 115 -8.20 -6.37 16.16
CA ALA A 115 -8.49 -7.50 17.03
C ALA A 115 -9.97 -7.93 17.04
N GLY A 116 -10.89 -6.96 17.00
CA GLY A 116 -12.29 -7.12 17.42
C GLY A 116 -13.30 -7.59 16.37
N GLY A 117 -12.92 -7.75 15.10
CA GLY A 117 -13.81 -8.33 14.08
C GLY A 117 -13.94 -7.53 12.78
N GLY A 118 -13.24 -6.40 12.62
CA GLY A 118 -13.01 -5.83 11.29
C GLY A 118 -12.21 -6.80 10.40
N ARG A 119 -12.21 -6.60 9.08
CA ARG A 119 -11.36 -7.42 8.19
C ARG A 119 -9.89 -7.29 8.64
N ALA A 120 -9.16 -8.40 8.60
CA ALA A 120 -7.74 -8.40 8.95
C ALA A 120 -6.97 -7.43 8.02
N ALA A 121 -5.86 -6.87 8.50
CA ALA A 121 -5.12 -5.83 7.78
C ALA A 121 -3.85 -6.38 7.14
N VAL A 122 -3.59 -5.97 5.90
CA VAL A 122 -2.34 -6.21 5.18
C VAL A 122 -1.69 -4.87 4.88
N PHE A 123 -0.48 -4.65 5.38
CA PHE A 123 0.34 -3.51 5.01
C PHE A 123 1.23 -3.87 3.83
N CYS A 124 1.06 -3.17 2.71
CA CYS A 124 1.82 -3.37 1.47
C CYS A 124 2.72 -2.16 1.20
N ASP A 125 4.03 -2.37 1.01
CA ASP A 125 5.00 -1.31 0.78
C ASP A 125 6.05 -1.75 -0.26
N LEU A 126 6.71 -0.79 -0.90
CA LEU A 126 7.92 -1.01 -1.68
C LEU A 126 9.12 -1.06 -0.72
N VAL A 127 9.67 -2.25 -0.52
CA VAL A 127 10.61 -2.51 0.58
C VAL A 127 12.06 -2.46 0.12
N ALA A 128 12.80 -1.48 0.64
CA ALA A 128 14.26 -1.45 0.58
C ALA A 128 14.89 -2.20 1.77
N ALA A 129 14.55 -1.80 3.00
CA ALA A 129 15.11 -2.36 4.24
C ALA A 129 14.06 -2.89 5.24
N GLY A 130 12.78 -2.52 5.10
CA GLY A 130 11.68 -2.99 5.95
C GLY A 130 11.44 -2.16 7.22
N SER A 131 12.18 -1.06 7.43
CA SER A 131 12.08 -0.20 8.63
C SER A 131 10.70 0.45 8.80
N THR A 132 10.01 0.83 7.73
CA THR A 132 8.62 1.34 7.81
C THR A 132 7.69 0.32 8.48
N PHE A 133 7.78 -0.94 8.08
CA PHE A 133 6.96 -2.01 8.67
C PHE A 133 7.34 -2.28 10.13
N GLU A 134 8.63 -2.30 10.44
CA GLU A 134 9.11 -2.44 11.82
C GLU A 134 8.57 -1.34 12.74
N ASN A 135 8.71 -0.09 12.31
CA ASN A 135 8.29 1.06 13.09
C ASN A 135 6.77 1.09 13.29
N LEU A 136 5.99 0.78 12.26
CA LEU A 136 4.54 0.65 12.37
C LEU A 136 4.13 -0.51 13.29
N HIS A 137 4.80 -1.67 13.17
CA HIS A 137 4.55 -2.83 14.03
C HIS A 137 4.80 -2.50 15.50
N ARG A 138 5.93 -1.86 15.79
CA ARG A 138 6.32 -1.42 17.13
C ARG A 138 5.30 -0.44 17.72
N GLU A 139 4.83 0.53 16.93
CA GLU A 139 3.80 1.47 17.39
C GLU A 139 2.46 0.77 17.66
N LEU A 140 2.01 -0.15 16.79
CA LEU A 140 0.78 -0.91 17.02
C LEU A 140 0.87 -1.79 18.28
N ARG A 141 2.03 -2.39 18.55
CA ARG A 141 2.28 -3.18 19.75
C ARG A 141 2.26 -2.31 21.01
N ALA A 142 2.94 -1.16 20.98
CA ALA A 142 2.93 -0.22 22.09
C ALA A 142 1.51 0.32 22.35
N TRP A 143 0.78 0.67 21.30
CA TRP A 143 -0.60 1.13 21.40
C TRP A 143 -1.52 0.06 21.99
N SER A 144 -1.37 -1.20 21.58
CA SER A 144 -2.13 -2.32 22.17
C SER A 144 -1.88 -2.46 23.68
N ALA A 145 -0.65 -2.19 24.14
CA ALA A 145 -0.34 -2.20 25.56
C ALA A 145 -1.01 -1.02 26.29
N ASP A 146 -0.99 0.17 25.70
CA ASP A 146 -1.59 1.39 26.27
C ASP A 146 -3.12 1.28 26.39
N ASP A 147 -3.79 0.72 25.38
CA ASP A 147 -5.26 0.58 25.36
C ASP A 147 -5.76 -0.77 25.89
N ARG A 148 -4.86 -1.62 26.37
CA ARG A 148 -5.12 -2.97 26.90
C ARG A 148 -5.79 -3.91 25.87
N THR A 149 -5.60 -3.68 24.57
CA THR A 149 -5.99 -4.64 23.54
C THR A 149 -5.05 -5.85 23.55
N ASP A 150 -5.61 -7.06 23.48
CA ASP A 150 -4.83 -8.30 23.41
C ASP A 150 -3.97 -8.33 22.14
N TRP A 151 -2.67 -8.13 22.31
CA TRP A 151 -1.68 -8.14 21.24
C TRP A 151 -1.68 -9.45 20.45
N ASN A 152 -2.00 -10.59 21.07
CA ASN A 152 -2.08 -11.87 20.36
C ASN A 152 -3.18 -11.86 19.30
N ARG A 153 -4.33 -11.26 19.61
CA ARG A 153 -5.44 -11.09 18.66
C ARG A 153 -5.07 -10.12 17.54
N VAL A 154 -4.37 -9.03 17.87
CA VAL A 154 -3.89 -8.05 16.88
C VAL A 154 -2.89 -8.71 15.93
N ARG A 155 -1.78 -9.27 16.43
CA ARG A 155 -0.70 -9.84 15.62
C ARG A 155 -1.16 -11.02 14.76
N ALA A 156 -2.12 -11.82 15.23
CA ALA A 156 -2.71 -12.92 14.45
C ALA A 156 -3.42 -12.43 13.17
N ARG A 157 -3.90 -11.18 13.18
CA ARG A 157 -4.67 -10.54 12.11
C ARG A 157 -3.89 -9.50 11.30
N LEU A 158 -2.61 -9.30 11.62
CA LEU A 158 -1.69 -8.45 10.86
C LEU A 158 -0.90 -9.23 9.82
N ARG A 159 -0.75 -8.65 8.63
CA ARG A 159 0.08 -9.18 7.55
C ARG A 159 0.92 -8.05 6.95
N TYR A 160 2.10 -8.41 6.44
CA TYR A 160 3.03 -7.49 5.78
C TYR A 160 3.41 -8.06 4.42
N LEU A 161 3.30 -7.23 3.39
CA LEU A 161 3.51 -7.60 2.01
C LEU A 161 4.55 -6.66 1.38
N GLY A 162 5.77 -7.15 1.18
CA GLY A 162 6.85 -6.36 0.60
C GLY A 162 6.93 -6.51 -0.92
N ILE A 163 6.82 -5.42 -1.67
CA ILE A 163 7.22 -5.37 -3.08
C ILE A 163 8.73 -5.16 -3.11
N VAL A 164 9.47 -6.13 -3.64
CA VAL A 164 10.94 -6.18 -3.58
C VAL A 164 11.54 -6.31 -4.98
N ALA A 165 12.73 -5.74 -5.19
CA ALA A 165 13.49 -5.97 -6.41
C ALA A 165 13.85 -7.47 -6.53
N ARG A 166 13.64 -8.04 -7.71
CA ARG A 166 13.98 -9.43 -8.01
C ARG A 166 15.50 -9.56 -8.02
N GLY A 167 16.03 -10.23 -7.01
CA GLY A 167 17.41 -10.71 -6.98
C GLY A 167 17.56 -12.08 -7.64
N LYS A 168 18.77 -12.64 -7.57
CA LYS A 168 19.05 -14.04 -7.97
C LYS A 168 18.16 -15.00 -7.17
N THR A 169 17.77 -16.14 -7.75
CA THR A 169 17.09 -17.20 -6.99
C THR A 169 18.16 -18.08 -6.34
N SER A 170 18.52 -17.78 -5.09
CA SER A 170 19.50 -18.55 -4.31
C SER A 170 19.07 -18.58 -2.83
N PRO A 171 19.39 -19.65 -2.07
CA PRO A 171 19.24 -19.66 -0.61
C PRO A 171 19.94 -18.47 0.08
N ASN A 172 21.02 -17.96 -0.51
CA ASN A 172 21.83 -16.85 0.00
C ASN A 172 21.33 -15.48 -0.46
N THR A 173 20.21 -15.42 -1.19
CA THR A 173 19.64 -14.14 -1.62
C THR A 173 19.13 -13.40 -0.40
N TRP A 174 19.69 -12.21 -0.18
CA TRP A 174 19.28 -11.30 0.89
C TRP A 174 17.77 -11.04 0.83
N ARG A 175 17.08 -11.22 1.96
CA ARG A 175 15.67 -10.90 2.13
C ARG A 175 15.51 -10.04 3.37
N TRP A 176 14.89 -8.87 3.22
CA TRP A 176 14.73 -7.91 4.31
C TRP A 176 14.17 -8.55 5.59
N GLN A 177 13.21 -9.47 5.48
CA GLN A 177 12.59 -10.12 6.63
C GLN A 177 13.54 -11.04 7.43
N GLN A 178 14.63 -11.52 6.82
CA GLN A 178 15.65 -12.33 7.51
C GLN A 178 16.51 -11.50 8.47
N HIS A 179 16.53 -10.18 8.26
CA HIS A 179 17.30 -9.22 9.04
C HIS A 179 16.42 -8.32 9.91
N ALA A 180 15.15 -8.72 10.10
CA ALA A 180 14.13 -7.96 10.80
C ALA A 180 13.65 -8.77 12.03
N PRO A 181 14.27 -8.62 13.22
CA PRO A 181 13.97 -9.45 14.39
C PRO A 181 12.49 -9.45 14.79
N TRP A 182 11.79 -8.33 14.58
CA TRP A 182 10.36 -8.18 14.87
C TRP A 182 9.47 -9.15 14.08
N VAL A 183 9.93 -9.66 12.94
CA VAL A 183 9.19 -10.67 12.16
C VAL A 183 9.03 -11.98 12.94
N GLY A 184 9.93 -12.26 13.89
CA GLY A 184 9.81 -13.40 14.81
C GLY A 184 8.60 -13.32 15.74
N ASP A 185 7.99 -12.15 15.93
CA ASP A 185 6.73 -11.98 16.69
C ASP A 185 5.50 -12.42 15.88
N LEU A 186 5.64 -12.63 14.57
CA LEU A 186 4.54 -12.96 13.67
C LEU A 186 4.52 -14.45 13.29
N SER A 187 3.35 -14.93 12.85
CA SER A 187 3.27 -16.25 12.23
C SER A 187 4.13 -16.31 10.95
N PRO A 188 4.74 -17.45 10.58
CA PRO A 188 5.59 -17.55 9.39
C PRO A 188 4.92 -17.15 8.07
N ARG A 189 3.59 -17.21 8.00
CA ARG A 189 2.80 -16.82 6.81
C ARG A 189 2.40 -15.34 6.81
N ALA A 190 2.78 -14.58 7.84
CA ALA A 190 2.35 -13.21 8.00
C ALA A 190 3.12 -12.22 7.13
N VAL A 191 4.36 -12.57 6.78
CA VAL A 191 5.21 -11.76 5.92
C VAL A 191 5.37 -12.47 4.58
N ARG A 192 5.02 -11.76 3.49
CA ARG A 192 5.16 -12.25 2.12
C ARG A 192 5.82 -11.18 1.27
N ASN A 193 6.43 -11.59 0.17
CA ASN A 193 7.02 -10.67 -0.80
C ASN A 193 6.38 -10.85 -2.18
N VAL A 194 6.37 -9.79 -2.98
CA VAL A 194 6.14 -9.78 -4.42
C VAL A 194 7.41 -9.28 -5.09
N SER A 195 8.03 -10.10 -5.94
CA SER A 195 9.28 -9.74 -6.61
C SER A 195 9.01 -9.16 -7.99
N VAL A 196 9.49 -7.95 -8.24
CA VAL A 196 9.38 -7.22 -9.51
C VAL A 196 10.76 -7.01 -10.16
N PRO A 197 10.86 -6.76 -11.48
CA PRO A 197 12.14 -6.38 -12.09
C PRO A 197 12.79 -5.19 -11.35
N GLY A 198 14.13 -5.18 -11.26
CA GLY A 198 14.85 -4.13 -10.53
C GLY A 198 14.57 -2.73 -11.07
N TRP A 199 14.44 -2.58 -12.39
CA TRP A 199 14.09 -1.31 -13.02
C TRP A 199 12.70 -0.82 -12.61
N LEU A 200 11.71 -1.72 -12.46
CA LEU A 200 10.36 -1.34 -12.04
C LEU A 200 10.37 -0.95 -10.56
N TRP A 201 11.14 -1.66 -9.75
CA TRP A 201 11.34 -1.29 -8.34
C TRP A 201 11.93 0.13 -8.23
N SER A 202 12.98 0.44 -8.97
CA SER A 202 13.60 1.79 -9.00
C SER A 202 12.67 2.84 -9.60
N LEU A 203 11.89 2.51 -10.63
CA LEU A 203 10.88 3.41 -11.17
C LEU A 203 9.90 3.83 -10.08
N LEU A 204 9.31 2.87 -9.35
CA LEU A 204 8.32 3.12 -8.31
C LEU A 204 8.89 3.87 -7.09
N GLY A 205 10.13 3.57 -6.70
CA GLY A 205 10.77 4.14 -5.51
C GLY A 205 11.44 5.50 -5.74
N ASP A 206 12.17 5.63 -6.83
CA ASP A 206 13.19 6.68 -7.01
C ASP A 206 12.80 7.71 -8.07
N HIS A 207 12.20 7.27 -9.17
CA HIS A 207 12.02 8.12 -10.36
C HIS A 207 10.61 8.65 -10.56
N GLN A 208 9.59 7.85 -10.21
CA GLN A 208 8.20 8.19 -10.48
C GLN A 208 7.76 9.48 -9.75
N PRO A 209 7.12 10.44 -10.44
CA PRO A 209 6.52 11.59 -9.79
C PRO A 209 5.38 11.15 -8.87
N LYS A 210 5.22 11.82 -7.72
CA LYS A 210 4.22 11.46 -6.71
C LYS A 210 3.26 12.62 -6.48
N THR A 211 1.99 12.30 -6.28
CA THR A 211 0.89 13.27 -6.06
C THR A 211 1.04 14.04 -4.76
N GLU A 212 1.74 13.46 -3.79
CA GLU A 212 2.06 14.11 -2.51
C GLU A 212 3.53 13.94 -2.10
N PRO A 213 4.02 14.82 -1.22
CA PRO A 213 5.27 14.59 -0.51
C PRO A 213 5.21 13.35 0.39
N SER A 214 6.36 12.87 0.84
CA SER A 214 6.44 11.83 1.86
C SER A 214 5.84 12.32 3.18
N PHE A 215 4.95 11.53 3.81
CA PHE A 215 4.26 11.90 5.05
C PHE A 215 5.01 11.40 6.30
N ARG A 216 6.13 12.07 6.58
CA ARG A 216 7.02 11.79 7.72
C ARG A 216 6.56 12.50 9.00
N ARG A 217 7.24 12.22 10.11
CA ARG A 217 6.92 12.73 11.46
C ARG A 217 6.75 14.25 11.55
N ASP A 218 7.55 15.01 10.81
CA ASP A 218 7.52 16.47 10.72
C ASP A 218 6.24 17.01 10.07
N ARG A 219 5.51 16.17 9.35
CA ARG A 219 4.30 16.52 8.59
C ARG A 219 3.01 16.08 9.27
N TRP A 220 3.05 15.23 10.28
CA TRP A 220 1.83 14.68 10.87
C TRP A 220 0.90 15.72 11.48
N ALA A 221 1.46 16.83 11.97
CA ALA A 221 0.72 17.97 12.52
C ALA A 221 0.86 19.25 11.67
N ASP A 222 1.52 19.17 10.51
CA ASP A 222 1.71 20.32 9.62
C ASP A 222 0.39 20.63 8.89
N PRO A 223 -0.24 21.80 9.08
CA PRO A 223 -1.51 22.13 8.44
C PRO A 223 -1.41 22.24 6.92
N GLU A 224 -0.21 22.49 6.36
CA GLU A 224 0.00 22.63 4.92
C GLU A 224 -0.23 21.32 4.16
N VAL A 225 -0.19 20.16 4.84
CA VAL A 225 -0.43 18.87 4.18
C VAL A 225 -1.85 18.73 3.64
N THR A 226 -2.81 19.47 4.21
CA THR A 226 -4.21 19.47 3.76
C THR A 226 -4.44 20.32 2.52
N ARG A 227 -3.42 21.06 2.06
CA ARG A 227 -3.51 21.89 0.86
C ARG A 227 -3.16 21.11 -0.41
N PRO A 228 -3.99 21.17 -1.46
CA PRO A 228 -3.70 20.54 -2.74
C PRO A 228 -2.49 21.19 -3.44
N ARG A 229 -1.51 20.36 -3.83
CA ARG A 229 -0.39 20.79 -4.67
C ARG A 229 -0.79 20.80 -6.15
N ARG A 230 -0.36 21.82 -6.88
CA ARG A 230 -0.67 21.99 -8.32
C ARG A 230 0.56 22.23 -9.20
N ASP A 231 1.77 22.01 -8.69
CA ASP A 231 3.00 22.12 -9.48
C ASP A 231 3.08 21.09 -10.60
N ASP A 232 3.94 21.33 -11.60
CA ASP A 232 4.11 20.47 -12.78
C ASP A 232 4.36 19.00 -12.44
N ARG A 233 5.17 18.75 -11.40
CA ARG A 233 5.45 17.39 -10.96
C ARG A 233 4.21 16.70 -10.41
N THR A 234 3.37 17.44 -9.69
CA THR A 234 2.10 16.93 -9.18
C THR A 234 1.11 16.69 -10.34
N ARG A 235 1.03 17.59 -11.31
CA ARG A 235 0.19 17.40 -12.53
C ARG A 235 0.62 16.17 -13.33
N ALA A 236 1.92 15.96 -13.52
CA ALA A 236 2.46 14.77 -14.17
C ALA A 236 2.12 13.48 -13.38
N ALA A 237 2.23 13.52 -12.04
CA ALA A 237 1.85 12.39 -11.20
C ALA A 237 0.34 12.08 -11.29
N LEU A 238 -0.51 13.11 -11.33
CA LEU A 238 -1.96 12.96 -11.50
C LEU A 238 -2.32 12.37 -12.86
N SER A 239 -1.65 12.83 -13.92
CA SER A 239 -1.84 12.30 -15.28
C SER A 239 -1.49 10.82 -15.34
N LEU A 240 -0.38 10.41 -14.70
CA LEU A 240 -0.01 9.00 -14.59
C LEU A 240 -1.00 8.19 -13.76
N ALA A 241 -1.40 8.67 -12.57
CA ALA A 241 -2.36 7.98 -11.71
C ALA A 241 -3.71 7.76 -12.42
N ARG A 242 -4.22 8.79 -13.11
CA ARG A 242 -5.44 8.69 -13.93
C ARG A 242 -5.28 7.68 -15.06
N ALA A 243 -4.18 7.76 -15.81
CA ALA A 243 -3.93 6.82 -16.90
C ALA A 243 -3.83 5.38 -16.40
N LEU A 244 -3.24 5.12 -15.23
CA LEU A 244 -3.17 3.78 -14.65
C LEU A 244 -4.55 3.26 -14.23
N TYR A 245 -5.37 4.11 -13.61
CA TYR A 245 -6.76 3.78 -13.31
C TYR A 245 -7.54 3.42 -14.58
N GLU A 246 -7.43 4.23 -15.64
CA GLU A 246 -8.09 3.97 -16.92
C GLU A 246 -7.56 2.70 -17.60
N GLN A 247 -6.24 2.49 -17.60
CA GLN A 247 -5.62 1.26 -18.11
C GLN A 247 -6.15 0.02 -17.39
N GLY A 248 -6.32 0.09 -16.06
CA GLY A 248 -6.89 -0.99 -15.26
C GLY A 248 -8.30 -1.42 -15.70
N ARG A 249 -9.06 -0.52 -16.33
CA ARG A 249 -10.41 -0.80 -16.85
C ARG A 249 -10.40 -1.40 -18.25
N THR A 250 -9.27 -1.42 -18.94
CA THR A 250 -9.20 -1.94 -20.31
C THR A 250 -9.29 -3.48 -20.34
N PRO A 251 -9.91 -4.08 -21.38
CA PRO A 251 -9.95 -5.54 -21.54
C PRO A 251 -8.56 -6.18 -21.58
N ARG A 252 -7.59 -5.51 -22.21
CA ARG A 252 -6.19 -5.98 -22.32
C ARG A 252 -5.56 -6.18 -20.95
N VAL A 253 -5.63 -5.15 -20.10
CA VAL A 253 -5.04 -5.19 -18.75
C VAL A 253 -5.82 -6.16 -17.86
N ARG A 254 -7.15 -6.19 -17.93
CA ARG A 254 -7.96 -7.15 -17.17
C ARG A 254 -7.65 -8.60 -17.55
N ALA A 255 -7.44 -8.90 -18.83
CA ALA A 255 -7.05 -10.24 -19.28
C ALA A 255 -5.65 -10.64 -18.79
N ALA A 256 -4.68 -9.74 -18.89
CA ALA A 256 -3.32 -9.96 -18.38
C ALA A 256 -3.32 -10.13 -16.85
N PHE A 257 -4.09 -9.30 -16.14
CA PHE A 257 -4.29 -9.38 -14.71
C PHE A 257 -4.91 -10.71 -14.29
N HIS A 258 -6.02 -11.12 -14.92
CA HIS A 258 -6.68 -12.39 -14.65
C HIS A 258 -5.74 -13.58 -14.86
N THR A 259 -4.96 -13.56 -15.95
CA THR A 259 -3.95 -14.59 -16.22
C THR A 259 -2.91 -14.66 -15.11
N ALA A 260 -2.35 -13.52 -14.68
CA ALA A 260 -1.38 -13.47 -13.58
C ALA A 260 -2.01 -13.86 -12.22
N LEU A 261 -3.27 -13.50 -11.98
CA LEU A 261 -3.99 -13.77 -10.74
C LEU A 261 -4.28 -15.26 -10.56
N THR A 262 -4.74 -15.92 -11.63
CA THR A 262 -5.09 -17.34 -11.62
C THR A 262 -3.86 -18.26 -11.58
N ALA A 263 -2.69 -17.76 -11.98
CA ALA A 263 -1.42 -18.46 -11.84
C ALA A 263 -0.87 -18.45 -10.40
N GLU A 264 -1.40 -17.62 -9.50
CA GLU A 264 -0.92 -17.58 -8.11
C GLU A 264 -1.46 -18.77 -7.30
N PRO A 265 -0.65 -19.39 -6.41
CA PRO A 265 -1.08 -20.52 -5.60
C PRO A 265 -2.32 -20.26 -4.73
N ALA A 266 -2.59 -18.99 -4.41
CA ALA A 266 -3.77 -18.58 -3.66
C ALA A 266 -5.08 -18.78 -4.44
N PHE A 267 -5.03 -19.02 -5.77
CA PHE A 267 -6.22 -19.24 -6.60
C PHE A 267 -7.03 -20.49 -6.20
N ARG A 268 -6.45 -21.39 -5.42
CA ARG A 268 -7.19 -22.48 -4.77
C ARG A 268 -8.24 -21.99 -3.76
N ASP A 269 -8.06 -20.79 -3.22
CA ASP A 269 -8.94 -20.25 -2.18
C ASP A 269 -10.27 -19.77 -2.81
N PRO A 270 -11.45 -20.10 -2.23
CA PRO A 270 -12.74 -19.75 -2.82
C PRO A 270 -12.94 -18.26 -3.13
N TRP A 271 -12.52 -17.38 -2.21
CA TRP A 271 -12.66 -15.93 -2.36
C TRP A 271 -11.96 -15.40 -3.62
N LEU A 272 -10.79 -15.94 -3.96
CA LEU A 272 -10.01 -15.49 -5.11
C LEU A 272 -10.60 -16.01 -6.42
N ARG A 273 -11.24 -17.19 -6.40
CA ARG A 273 -11.98 -17.71 -7.56
C ARG A 273 -13.24 -16.90 -7.85
N THR A 274 -13.97 -16.51 -6.80
CA THR A 274 -15.11 -15.59 -6.94
C THR A 274 -14.64 -14.25 -7.51
N LEU A 275 -13.59 -13.66 -6.93
CA LEU A 275 -13.06 -12.40 -7.44
C LEU A 275 -12.57 -12.51 -8.89
N ALA A 276 -11.85 -13.58 -9.24
CA ALA A 276 -11.41 -13.83 -10.61
C ALA A 276 -12.60 -13.93 -11.59
N HIS A 277 -13.74 -14.44 -11.14
CA HIS A 277 -14.96 -14.47 -11.93
C HIS A 277 -15.53 -13.06 -12.16
N ASP A 278 -15.58 -12.24 -11.11
CA ASP A 278 -16.14 -10.87 -11.16
C ASP A 278 -15.29 -9.93 -12.05
N ILE A 279 -13.98 -10.16 -12.13
CA ILE A 279 -13.06 -9.34 -12.91
C ILE A 279 -12.84 -9.85 -14.34
N ARG A 280 -13.57 -10.88 -14.80
CA ARG A 280 -13.36 -11.42 -16.16
C ARG A 280 -13.41 -10.29 -17.20
N PRO A 281 -12.54 -10.34 -18.23
CA PRO A 281 -12.50 -9.32 -19.27
C PRO A 281 -13.80 -9.21 -20.04
#